data_AF-A0A662AHS9-F1
#
_entry.id   AF-A0A662AHS9-F1
#
_cell.length_a   1.000
_cell.length_b   1.000
_cell.length_c   1.000
_cell.angle_alpha   90.00
_cell.angle_beta   90.00
_cell.angle_gamma   90.00
#
_symmetry.space_group_name_H-M   'P 1'
#
loop_
_entity.id
_entity.type
_entity.pdbx_description
1 polymer ?
#
loop_
_entity_poly.entity_id
_entity_poly.type
_entity_poly.pdbx_seq_one_letter_code
_entity_poly.pdbx_strand_id
1 'polypeptide(L)'
;RITELTRDLDQVETDYLFDDKANSIGALIMHLVSTEAYYQVETLEGLTWTDEEAEFWRVAGGLGEKTRDKIKGKPIRYYLDLWDQVRKKTLEGLKAKDDVWFAANIDEGVNNHWVWFHVLEHSANHMGQIALVKNRLPK
;
A
#
# COMPACT_ATOMS: atom_id res chain seq x y z
N ARG A 1 -3.56 4.35 12.51
CA ARG A 1 -2.47 5.34 12.27
C ARG A 1 -2.49 5.98 10.90
N ILE A 2 -2.39 5.28 9.75
CA ILE A 2 -2.55 5.93 8.43
C ILE A 2 -3.89 6.66 8.34
N THR A 3 -5.00 5.95 8.59
CA THR A 3 -6.36 6.54 8.61
C THR A 3 -6.46 7.77 9.52
N GLU A 4 -5.91 7.70 10.74
CA GLU A 4 -5.95 8.83 11.68
C GLU A 4 -5.14 10.04 11.18
N LEU A 5 -4.06 9.80 10.44
CA LEU A 5 -3.24 10.86 9.87
C LEU A 5 -3.89 11.49 8.65
N THR A 6 -4.80 10.83 7.94
CA THR A 6 -5.19 11.27 6.59
C THR A 6 -6.70 11.42 6.38
N ARG A 7 -7.56 10.84 7.21
CA ARG A 7 -9.02 10.79 6.97
C ARG A 7 -9.71 12.14 6.71
N ASP A 8 -9.14 13.23 7.21
CA ASP A 8 -9.72 14.56 7.15
C ASP A 8 -9.15 15.41 5.99
N LEU A 9 -8.29 14.85 5.15
CA LEU A 9 -7.69 15.56 4.01
C LEU A 9 -8.73 15.85 2.92
N ASP A 10 -8.70 17.07 2.39
CA ASP A 10 -9.46 17.42 1.19
C ASP A 10 -8.75 16.94 -0.10
N GLN A 11 -9.33 17.23 -1.27
CA GLN A 11 -8.76 16.81 -2.55
C GLN A 11 -7.41 17.48 -2.85
N VAL A 12 -7.26 18.76 -2.52
CA VAL A 12 -6.01 19.51 -2.75
C VAL A 12 -4.91 18.95 -1.88
N GLU A 13 -5.19 18.66 -0.61
CA GLU A 13 -4.23 18.07 0.32
C GLU A 13 -3.91 16.61 -0.02
N THR A 14 -4.89 15.85 -0.50
CA THR A 14 -4.71 14.45 -0.94
C THR A 14 -3.74 14.34 -2.11
N ASP A 15 -3.86 15.26 -3.06
CA ASP A 15 -3.04 15.33 -4.28
C ASP A 15 -1.80 16.23 -4.15
N TYR A 16 -1.56 16.82 -2.97
CA TYR A 16 -0.50 17.80 -2.75
C TYR A 16 0.89 17.21 -3.00
N LEU A 17 1.73 18.00 -3.68
CA LEU A 17 3.14 17.75 -3.89
C LEU A 17 3.92 18.97 -3.41
N PHE A 18 4.90 18.78 -2.52
CA PHE A 18 5.74 19.88 -2.04
C PHE A 18 6.94 20.18 -2.96
N ASP A 19 7.29 19.24 -3.85
CA ASP A 19 8.22 19.41 -4.97
C ASP A 19 7.91 18.40 -6.09
N ASP A 20 8.68 18.43 -7.18
CA ASP A 20 8.52 17.58 -8.36
C ASP A 20 8.84 16.09 -8.13
N LYS A 21 9.63 15.79 -7.09
CA LYS A 21 10.08 14.44 -6.71
C LYS A 21 9.18 13.81 -5.65
N ALA A 22 8.35 14.59 -4.97
CA ALA A 22 7.42 14.11 -3.96
C ALA A 22 6.37 13.14 -4.54
N ASN A 23 5.81 12.32 -3.64
CA ASN A 23 4.58 11.58 -3.89
C ASN A 23 3.46 12.19 -3.06
N SER A 24 2.25 12.26 -3.62
CA SER A 24 1.09 12.74 -2.88
C SER A 24 0.67 11.72 -1.81
N ILE A 25 -0.10 12.16 -0.82
CA ILE A 25 -0.57 11.25 0.24
C ILE A 25 -1.46 10.15 -0.36
N GLY A 26 -2.32 10.48 -1.33
CA GLY A 26 -3.10 9.49 -2.06
C GLY A 26 -2.22 8.44 -2.75
N ALA A 27 -1.13 8.87 -3.40
CA ALA A 27 -0.19 7.96 -4.06
C ALA A 27 0.54 7.04 -3.08
N LEU A 28 0.97 7.56 -1.94
CA LEU A 28 1.63 6.77 -0.90
C LEU A 28 0.70 5.72 -0.30
N ILE A 29 -0.57 6.05 -0.06
CA ILE A 29 -1.54 5.07 0.43
C ILE A 29 -1.80 4.01 -0.66
N MET A 30 -2.00 4.42 -1.91
CA MET A 30 -2.24 3.46 -3.01
C MET A 30 -1.07 2.48 -3.20
N HIS A 31 0.16 2.98 -3.08
CA HIS A 31 1.36 2.17 -3.12
C HIS A 31 1.35 1.09 -2.04
N LEU A 32 1.05 1.47 -0.79
CA LEU A 32 0.96 0.52 0.31
C LEU A 32 -0.16 -0.51 0.12
N VAL A 33 -1.35 -0.08 -0.32
CA VAL A 33 -2.47 -0.98 -0.65
C VAL A 33 -2.04 -2.01 -1.68
N SER A 34 -1.33 -1.56 -2.72
CA SER A 34 -0.90 -2.40 -3.84
C SER A 34 0.19 -3.39 -3.44
N THR A 35 1.17 -2.96 -2.65
CA THR A 35 2.22 -3.84 -2.11
C THR A 35 1.62 -4.93 -1.22
N GLU A 36 0.69 -4.59 -0.32
CA GLU A 36 0.07 -5.59 0.54
C GLU A 36 -0.83 -6.55 -0.25
N ALA A 37 -1.63 -6.04 -1.20
CA ALA A 37 -2.45 -6.87 -2.08
C ALA A 37 -1.61 -7.86 -2.91
N TYR A 38 -0.46 -7.42 -3.43
CA TYR A 38 0.49 -8.29 -4.14
C TYR A 38 0.88 -9.51 -3.31
N TYR A 39 1.31 -9.30 -2.06
CA TYR A 39 1.73 -10.38 -1.17
C TYR A 39 0.57 -11.25 -0.66
N GLN A 40 -0.66 -10.74 -0.63
CA GLN A 40 -1.84 -11.58 -0.37
C GLN A 40 -2.00 -12.65 -1.44
N VAL A 41 -1.90 -12.25 -2.71
CA VAL A 41 -2.06 -13.20 -3.82
C VAL A 41 -0.91 -14.19 -3.87
N GLU A 42 0.32 -13.69 -3.73
CA GLU A 42 1.52 -14.52 -3.78
C GLU A 42 1.54 -15.56 -2.64
N THR A 43 1.18 -15.16 -1.41
CA THR A 43 1.42 -16.01 -0.22
C THR A 43 0.15 -16.61 0.38
N LEU A 44 -0.96 -15.88 0.44
CA LEU A 44 -2.16 -16.32 1.15
C LEU A 44 -3.13 -17.08 0.26
N GLU A 45 -3.27 -16.68 -0.99
CA GLU A 45 -4.28 -17.20 -1.91
C GLU A 45 -3.75 -18.33 -2.79
N GLY A 46 -2.43 -18.39 -3.04
CA GLY A 46 -1.84 -19.37 -3.95
C GLY A 46 -2.41 -19.25 -5.37
N LEU A 47 -2.88 -18.05 -5.73
CA LEU A 47 -3.47 -17.73 -7.02
C LEU A 47 -2.46 -16.93 -7.86
N THR A 48 -2.66 -16.96 -9.16
CA THR A 48 -2.02 -16.01 -10.08
C THR A 48 -3.04 -14.93 -10.41
N TRP A 49 -2.63 -13.67 -10.37
CA TRP A 49 -3.42 -12.57 -10.89
C TRP A 49 -3.88 -12.82 -12.33
N THR A 50 -5.06 -12.32 -12.70
CA THR A 50 -5.35 -12.09 -14.13
C THR A 50 -4.42 -11.00 -14.67
N ASP A 51 -4.15 -10.97 -15.97
CA ASP A 51 -3.28 -9.95 -16.58
C ASP A 51 -3.76 -8.51 -16.27
N GLU A 52 -5.08 -8.32 -16.19
CA GLU A 52 -5.73 -7.04 -15.90
C GLU A 52 -5.52 -6.60 -14.44
N GLU A 53 -5.69 -7.53 -13.49
CA GLU A 53 -5.43 -7.26 -12.07
C GLU A 53 -3.94 -7.05 -11.81
N ALA A 54 -3.08 -7.87 -12.43
CA ALA A 54 -1.63 -7.74 -12.34
C ALA A 54 -1.18 -6.36 -12.82
N GLU A 55 -1.67 -5.91 -13.98
CA GLU A 55 -1.33 -4.60 -14.52
C GLU A 55 -1.87 -3.46 -13.64
N PHE A 56 -3.10 -3.58 -13.11
CA PHE A 56 -3.65 -2.60 -12.19
C PHE A 56 -2.76 -2.45 -10.94
N TRP A 57 -2.44 -3.55 -10.27
CA TRP A 57 -1.64 -3.51 -9.04
C TRP A 57 -0.18 -3.13 -9.28
N ARG A 58 0.40 -3.53 -10.40
CA ARG A 58 1.76 -3.10 -10.80
C ARG A 58 1.82 -1.60 -11.03
N VAL A 59 0.82 -1.04 -11.71
CA VAL A 59 0.74 0.40 -11.97
C VAL A 59 0.43 1.18 -10.71
N ALA A 60 -0.50 0.70 -9.89
CA ALA A 60 -0.94 1.33 -8.65
C ALA A 60 0.10 1.24 -7.53
N GLY A 61 0.90 0.17 -7.52
CA GLY A 61 2.07 -0.01 -6.67
C GLY A 61 3.30 0.76 -7.16
N GLY A 62 3.25 1.39 -8.33
CA GLY A 62 4.30 2.30 -8.77
C GLY A 62 4.31 3.60 -7.96
N LEU A 63 5.45 4.29 -7.97
CA LEU A 63 5.57 5.68 -7.54
C LEU A 63 6.14 6.53 -8.67
N GLY A 64 6.01 7.85 -8.55
CA GLY A 64 6.44 8.80 -9.57
C GLY A 64 5.36 9.19 -10.56
N GLU A 65 5.75 10.00 -11.55
CA GLU A 65 4.84 10.78 -12.40
C GLU A 65 3.74 9.95 -13.07
N LYS A 66 4.12 8.85 -13.73
CA LYS A 66 3.16 7.98 -14.44
C LYS A 66 2.08 7.41 -13.54
N THR A 67 2.41 7.05 -12.30
CA THR A 67 1.43 6.54 -11.35
C THR A 67 0.59 7.67 -10.79
N ARG A 68 1.21 8.83 -10.46
CA ARG A 68 0.48 10.02 -10.01
C ARG A 68 -0.61 10.43 -10.98
N ASP A 69 -0.33 10.48 -12.28
CA ASP A 69 -1.31 10.90 -13.29
C ASP A 69 -2.52 9.97 -13.38
N LYS A 70 -2.34 8.67 -13.13
CA LYS A 70 -3.41 7.67 -13.21
C LYS A 70 -4.33 7.67 -11.98
N ILE A 71 -3.80 8.05 -10.83
CA ILE A 71 -4.54 7.96 -9.55
C ILE A 71 -4.99 9.31 -8.99
N LYS A 72 -4.51 10.43 -9.55
CA LYS A 72 -4.86 11.79 -9.13
C LYS A 72 -6.37 12.06 -9.19
N GLY A 73 -6.86 12.93 -8.32
CA GLY A 73 -8.26 13.38 -8.33
C GLY A 73 -9.24 12.41 -7.67
N LYS A 74 -8.74 11.35 -7.00
CA LYS A 74 -9.57 10.51 -6.13
C LYS A 74 -9.59 11.10 -4.72
N PRO A 75 -10.75 11.12 -4.04
CA PRO A 75 -10.83 11.63 -2.68
C PRO A 75 -10.08 10.71 -1.72
N ILE A 76 -9.61 11.23 -0.58
CA ILE A 76 -8.86 10.43 0.40
C ILE A 76 -9.58 9.14 0.81
N ARG A 77 -10.91 9.21 0.89
CA ARG A 77 -11.78 8.08 1.23
C ARG A 77 -11.63 6.91 0.26
N TYR A 78 -11.41 7.15 -1.03
CA TYR A 78 -11.20 6.10 -2.01
C TYR A 78 -10.00 5.21 -1.63
N TYR A 79 -8.88 5.82 -1.26
CA TYR A 79 -7.69 5.08 -0.86
C TYR A 79 -7.84 4.40 0.50
N LEU A 80 -8.51 5.04 1.45
CA LEU A 80 -8.76 4.47 2.78
C LEU A 80 -9.74 3.29 2.74
N ASP A 81 -10.77 3.36 1.90
CA ASP A 81 -11.70 2.25 1.71
C ASP A 81 -10.97 1.03 1.11
N LEU A 82 -10.00 1.23 0.20
CA LEU A 82 -9.14 0.16 -0.32
C LEU A 82 -8.16 -0.38 0.73
N TRP A 83 -7.54 0.52 1.52
CA TRP A 83 -6.68 0.18 2.64
C TRP A 83 -7.40 -0.73 3.63
N ASP A 84 -8.61 -0.39 4.05
CA ASP A 84 -9.37 -1.19 5.01
C ASP A 84 -9.75 -2.57 4.43
N GLN A 85 -10.09 -2.65 3.14
CA GLN A 85 -10.38 -3.90 2.45
C GLN A 85 -9.15 -4.82 2.42
N VAL A 86 -8.00 -4.31 2.01
CA VAL A 86 -6.75 -5.08 1.95
C VAL A 86 -6.34 -5.50 3.36
N ARG A 87 -6.33 -4.59 4.34
CA ARG A 87 -5.99 -4.92 5.74
C ARG A 87 -6.87 -6.02 6.31
N LYS A 88 -8.18 -5.98 6.05
CA LYS A 88 -9.12 -7.01 6.50
C LYS A 88 -8.76 -8.37 5.94
N LYS A 89 -8.54 -8.46 4.62
CA LYS A 89 -8.18 -9.71 3.94
C LYS A 89 -6.86 -10.30 4.45
N THR A 90 -5.85 -9.46 4.67
CA THR A 90 -4.58 -9.88 5.29
C THR A 90 -4.80 -10.46 6.68
N LEU A 91 -5.56 -9.78 7.54
CA LEU A 91 -5.80 -10.24 8.91
C LEU A 91 -6.56 -11.56 8.95
N GLU A 92 -7.57 -11.73 8.08
CA GLU A 92 -8.31 -12.99 7.94
C GLU A 92 -7.39 -14.12 7.45
N GLY A 93 -6.56 -13.85 6.44
CA GLY A 93 -5.63 -14.84 5.88
C GLY A 93 -4.55 -15.26 6.85
N LEU A 94 -3.86 -14.30 7.50
CA LEU A 94 -2.80 -14.59 8.48
C LEU A 94 -3.32 -15.34 9.71
N LYS A 95 -4.56 -15.07 10.14
CA LYS A 95 -5.19 -15.80 11.26
C LYS A 95 -5.37 -17.29 10.98
N ALA A 96 -5.43 -17.70 9.72
CA ALA A 96 -5.55 -19.09 9.30
C ALA A 96 -4.19 -19.81 9.12
N LYS A 97 -3.06 -19.13 9.38
CA LYS A 97 -1.71 -19.69 9.21
C LYS A 97 -1.07 -19.99 10.57
N ASP A 98 -0.13 -20.93 10.56
CA ASP A 98 0.68 -21.32 11.71
C ASP A 98 2.17 -21.00 11.49
N ASP A 99 2.98 -21.23 12.52
CA ASP A 99 4.42 -20.92 12.48
C ASP A 99 5.18 -21.81 11.48
N VAL A 100 4.67 -23.02 11.19
CA VAL A 100 5.23 -23.88 10.15
C VAL A 100 5.08 -23.22 8.78
N TRP A 101 3.90 -22.65 8.50
CA TRP A 101 3.67 -21.88 7.27
C TRP A 101 4.56 -20.63 7.23
N PHE A 102 4.71 -19.89 8.33
CA PHE A 102 5.59 -18.72 8.36
C PHE A 102 7.06 -19.05 8.07
N ALA A 103 7.53 -20.22 8.53
CA ALA A 103 8.88 -20.70 8.30
C ALA A 103 9.12 -21.28 6.89
N ALA A 104 8.05 -21.56 6.13
CA ALA A 104 8.16 -22.13 4.79
C ALA A 104 8.75 -21.13 3.79
N ASN A 105 9.73 -21.60 3.02
CA ASN A 105 10.36 -20.81 1.96
C ASN A 105 9.43 -20.68 0.75
N ILE A 106 9.41 -19.49 0.17
CA ILE A 106 8.71 -19.18 -1.08
C ILE A 106 9.71 -18.99 -2.23
N ASP A 107 10.93 -18.54 -1.92
CA ASP A 107 12.05 -18.41 -2.85
C ASP A 107 13.40 -18.54 -2.10
N GLU A 108 14.52 -18.53 -2.81
CA GLU A 108 15.86 -18.60 -2.24
C GLU A 108 16.11 -17.42 -1.28
N GLY A 109 16.21 -17.73 0.02
CA GLY A 109 16.42 -16.73 1.06
C GLY A 109 15.17 -15.95 1.48
N VAL A 110 13.99 -16.30 0.96
CA VAL A 110 12.71 -15.63 1.28
C VAL A 110 11.70 -16.64 1.82
N ASN A 111 11.17 -16.37 3.01
CA ASN A 111 10.06 -17.11 3.60
C ASN A 111 8.87 -16.20 3.89
N ASN A 112 7.73 -16.82 4.21
CA ASN A 112 6.49 -16.09 4.51
C ASN A 112 6.65 -15.11 5.68
N HIS A 113 7.48 -15.44 6.69
CA HIS A 113 7.78 -14.52 7.78
C HIS A 113 8.42 -13.23 7.25
N TRP A 114 9.46 -13.34 6.43
CA TRP A 114 10.13 -12.18 5.86
C TRP A 114 9.18 -11.31 5.03
N VAL A 115 8.32 -11.93 4.22
CA VAL A 115 7.32 -11.21 3.40
C VAL A 115 6.42 -10.33 4.28
N TRP A 116 5.81 -10.92 5.31
CA TRP A 116 4.87 -10.19 6.15
C TRP A 116 5.56 -9.20 7.10
N PHE A 117 6.81 -9.46 7.46
CA PHE A 117 7.67 -8.47 8.08
C PHE A 117 7.94 -7.29 7.14
N HIS A 118 8.28 -7.56 5.88
CA HIS A 118 8.55 -6.53 4.88
C HIS A 118 7.32 -5.64 4.64
N VAL A 119 6.12 -6.22 4.51
CA VAL A 119 4.86 -5.43 4.39
C VAL A 119 4.70 -4.46 5.56
N LEU A 120 4.99 -4.89 6.79
CA LEU A 120 4.92 -4.05 7.98
C LEU A 120 6.01 -2.96 7.99
N GLU A 121 7.26 -3.32 7.69
CA GLU A 121 8.39 -2.38 7.63
C GLU A 121 8.17 -1.30 6.57
N HIS A 122 7.73 -1.72 5.38
CA HIS A 122 7.44 -0.85 4.27
C HIS A 122 6.28 0.12 4.58
N SER A 123 5.25 -0.36 5.27
CA SER A 123 4.17 0.49 5.80
C SER A 123 4.70 1.56 6.75
N ALA A 124 5.62 1.19 7.66
CA ALA A 124 6.23 2.14 8.58
C ALA A 124 7.12 3.17 7.86
N ASN A 125 7.86 2.76 6.83
CA ASN A 125 8.67 3.65 5.99
C ASN A 125 7.81 4.75 5.35
N HIS A 126 6.76 4.35 4.63
CA HIS A 126 5.91 5.31 3.91
C HIS A 126 5.00 6.12 4.84
N MET A 127 4.70 5.63 6.04
CA MET A 127 4.08 6.48 7.07
C MET A 127 4.93 7.70 7.43
N GLY A 128 6.27 7.55 7.46
CA GLY A 128 7.18 8.68 7.62
C GLY A 128 7.06 9.70 6.49
N GLN A 129 6.95 9.22 5.24
CA GLN A 129 6.75 10.06 4.06
C GLN A 129 5.38 10.76 4.07
N ILE A 130 4.31 10.08 4.46
CA ILE A 130 2.97 10.67 4.61
C ILE A 130 3.01 11.81 5.63
N ALA A 131 3.64 11.60 6.79
CA ALA A 131 3.79 12.64 7.80
C ALA A 131 4.62 13.84 7.29
N LEU A 132 5.67 13.57 6.51
CA LEU A 132 6.52 14.59 5.89
C LEU A 132 5.73 15.49 4.93
N VAL A 133 4.92 14.90 4.06
CA VAL A 133 4.05 15.61 3.10
C VAL A 133 2.98 16.40 3.85
N LYS A 134 2.28 15.76 4.80
CA LYS A 134 1.22 16.40 5.57
C LYS A 134 1.70 17.65 6.32
N ASN A 135 2.90 17.61 6.88
CA ASN A 135 3.49 18.75 7.59
C ASN A 135 3.93 19.91 6.66
N ARG A 136 3.88 19.73 5.34
CA ARG A 136 4.22 20.74 4.33
C ARG A 136 3.00 21.30 3.60
N LEU A 137 1.79 20.85 3.95
CA LEU A 137 0.56 21.39 3.39
C LEU A 137 0.52 22.92 3.58
N PRO A 138 0.08 23.68 2.56
CA PRO A 138 -0.07 25.14 2.67
C PRO A 138 -1.03 25.50 3.81
N LYS A 139 -0.77 26.63 4.48
CA LYS A 139 -1.67 27.18 5.51
C LYS A 139 -2.70 28.12 4.91
#